data_AF-A0A0C9V1W3-F1
#
_entry.id   AF-A0A0C9V1W3-F1
#
_cell.length_a   1.000
_cell.length_b   1.000
_cell.length_c   1.000
_cell.angle_alpha   90.00
_cell.angle_beta   90.00
_cell.angle_gamma   90.00
#
_symmetry.space_group_name_H-M   'P 1'
#
loop_
_entity.id
_entity.type
_entity.pdbx_description
1 polymer ?
#
loop_
_entity_poly.entity_id
_entity_poly.type
_entity_poly.pdbx_seq_one_letter_code
_entity_poly.pdbx_strand_id
1 'polypeptide(L)'
;MQKHLPEGATVVPIIFASDKTQLTQFTGDKQAWPVYLTIGNISKDIRKKPSTCVVILLGYLPVTKLECLSSKARKGAAYRIFHRYMSEIIKPLIKAGKSGAWLTCADGFIRHVYPLW
;
A
#
# COMPACT_ATOMS: atom_id res chain seq x y z
N MET A 1 19.41 -2.30 -0.63
CA MET A 1 18.82 -2.90 0.58
C MET A 1 19.49 -2.28 1.79
N GLN A 2 18.74 -1.72 2.73
CA GLN A 2 19.30 -1.15 3.97
C GLN A 2 19.74 -2.29 4.88
N LYS A 3 21.05 -2.38 5.17
CA LYS A 3 21.63 -3.54 5.86
C LYS A 3 21.47 -3.48 7.38
N HIS A 4 21.49 -2.28 7.96
CA HIS A 4 21.33 -2.05 9.39
C HIS A 4 20.59 -0.72 9.63
N LEU A 5 19.70 -0.70 10.61
CA LEU A 5 19.06 0.52 11.12
C LEU A 5 19.94 1.11 12.23
N PRO A 6 19.89 2.44 12.47
CA PRO A 6 20.62 3.03 13.57
C PRO A 6 20.11 2.50 14.91
N GLU A 7 20.97 2.56 15.93
CA GLU A 7 20.62 2.18 17.29
C GLU A 7 19.45 3.04 17.80
N GLY A 8 18.50 2.41 18.49
CA GLY A 8 17.27 3.07 18.94
C GLY A 8 16.20 3.30 17.86
N ALA A 9 16.40 2.85 16.62
CA ALA A 9 15.40 2.92 15.57
C ALA A 9 14.16 2.07 15.88
N THR A 10 12.97 2.60 15.56
CA THR A 10 11.71 1.86 15.66
C THR A 10 11.28 1.36 14.29
N VAL A 11 11.07 0.06 14.16
CA VAL A 11 10.62 -0.55 12.90
C VAL A 11 9.10 -0.47 12.78
N VAL A 12 8.62 0.00 11.64
CA VAL A 12 7.20 -0.02 11.28
C VAL A 12 7.02 -0.85 10.00
N PRO A 13 6.67 -2.14 10.10
CA PRO A 13 6.37 -2.91 8.91
C PRO A 13 5.13 -2.32 8.23
N ILE A 14 5.19 -2.13 6.93
CA ILE A 14 4.11 -1.61 6.10
C ILE A 14 3.52 -2.78 5.32
N ILE A 15 2.21 -2.94 5.40
CA ILE A 15 1.48 -4.00 4.72
C ILE A 15 0.55 -3.35 3.71
N PHE A 16 0.77 -3.65 2.43
CA PHE A 16 -0.14 -3.31 1.35
C PHE A 16 -1.09 -4.47 1.08
N ALA A 17 -2.35 -4.15 0.86
CA ALA A 17 -3.34 -5.11 0.38
C ALA A 17 -4.09 -4.50 -0.81
N SER A 18 -4.39 -5.33 -1.80
CA SER A 18 -5.23 -4.94 -2.92
C SER A 18 -6.12 -6.11 -3.29
N ASP A 19 -7.40 -5.84 -3.47
CA ASP A 19 -8.39 -6.83 -3.92
C ASP A 19 -9.25 -6.20 -5.01
N LYS A 20 -9.70 -7.01 -5.97
CA LYS A 20 -10.46 -6.51 -7.11
C LYS A 20 -11.90 -6.25 -6.66
N THR A 21 -12.35 -5.01 -6.77
CA THR A 21 -13.71 -4.63 -6.37
C THR A 21 -14.52 -4.11 -7.56
N GLN A 22 -15.81 -4.45 -7.60
CA GLN A 22 -16.76 -3.84 -8.53
C GLN A 22 -17.27 -2.53 -7.91
N LEU A 23 -17.07 -1.41 -8.59
CA LEU A 23 -17.53 -0.10 -8.12
C LEU A 23 -19.01 0.15 -8.41
N THR A 24 -19.59 -0.57 -9.37
CA THR A 24 -21.00 -0.45 -9.79
C THR A 24 -21.57 -1.83 -10.05
N GLN A 25 -22.69 -2.18 -9.42
CA GLN A 25 -23.34 -3.49 -9.58
C GLN A 25 -24.36 -3.54 -10.74
N PHE A 26 -24.86 -2.40 -11.21
CA PHE A 26 -26.03 -2.36 -12.10
C PHE A 26 -25.84 -1.60 -13.42
N THR A 27 -24.85 -0.70 -13.53
CA THR A 27 -24.56 0.01 -14.80
C THR A 27 -23.13 0.54 -14.82
N GLY A 28 -22.36 0.15 -15.85
CA GLY A 28 -21.08 0.77 -16.18
C GLY A 28 -19.83 -0.12 -16.07
N ASP A 29 -19.93 -1.38 -15.62
CA ASP A 29 -18.81 -2.34 -15.48
C ASP A 29 -17.51 -1.71 -14.93
N LYS A 30 -17.66 -0.72 -14.03
CA LYS A 30 -16.50 -0.01 -13.49
C LYS A 30 -15.89 -0.88 -12.41
N GLN A 31 -14.72 -1.41 -12.71
CA GLN A 31 -13.93 -2.20 -11.78
C GLN A 31 -12.71 -1.40 -11.39
N ALA A 32 -12.33 -1.49 -10.12
CA ALA A 32 -11.10 -0.91 -9.61
C ALA A 32 -10.47 -1.82 -8.58
N TRP A 33 -9.15 -1.71 -8.46
CA TRP A 33 -8.41 -2.36 -7.40
C TRP A 33 -8.07 -1.31 -6.35
N PRO A 34 -8.81 -1.22 -5.23
CA PRO A 34 -8.37 -0.44 -4.09
C PRO A 34 -6.99 -0.90 -3.62
N VAL A 35 -6.18 0.04 -3.18
CA VAL A 35 -4.90 -0.18 -2.51
C VAL A 35 -5.06 0.26 -1.07
N TYR A 36 -4.99 -0.70 -0.17
CA TYR A 36 -5.08 -0.50 1.26
C TYR A 36 -3.69 -0.55 1.90
N LEU A 37 -3.56 0.16 3.02
CA LEU A 37 -2.37 0.25 3.85
C LEU A 37 -2.71 -0.03 5.30
N THR A 38 -1.89 -0.83 5.96
CA THR A 38 -1.88 -0.98 7.42
C THR A 38 -0.44 -1.18 7.90
N ILE A 39 -0.21 -0.98 9.19
CA ILE A 39 1.09 -1.26 9.81
C ILE A 39 1.12 -2.63 10.49
N GLY A 40 2.29 -3.25 10.50
CA GLY A 40 2.56 -4.56 11.10
C GLY A 40 2.53 -4.55 12.62
N ASN A 41 2.80 -3.41 13.25
CA ASN A 41 2.82 -3.23 14.71
C ASN A 41 1.44 -3.43 15.37
N ILE A 42 0.36 -3.37 14.58
CA ILE A 42 -1.00 -3.65 15.06
C ILE A 42 -1.22 -5.16 15.04
N SER A 43 -1.81 -5.74 16.08
CA SER A 43 -2.06 -7.19 16.08
C SER A 43 -3.01 -7.59 14.94
N LYS A 44 -2.83 -8.82 14.42
CA LYS A 44 -3.73 -9.37 13.39
C LYS A 44 -5.20 -9.35 13.83
N ASP A 45 -5.46 -9.61 15.10
CA ASP A 45 -6.81 -9.65 15.65
C ASP A 45 -7.48 -8.29 15.73
N ILE A 46 -6.69 -7.21 15.81
CA ILE A 46 -7.21 -5.84 15.70
C ILE A 46 -7.43 -5.49 14.22
N ARG A 47 -6.49 -5.84 13.32
CA ARG A 47 -6.63 -5.60 11.88
C ARG A 47 -7.83 -6.26 11.24
N LYS A 48 -8.24 -7.44 11.72
CA LYS A 48 -9.41 -8.16 11.18
C LYS A 48 -10.75 -7.59 11.65
N LYS A 49 -10.77 -6.64 12.58
CA LYS A 49 -12.01 -6.01 13.08
C LYS A 49 -12.34 -4.79 12.24
N PRO A 50 -13.45 -4.77 11.48
CA PRO A 50 -13.81 -3.62 10.66
C PRO A 50 -14.02 -2.33 11.48
N SER A 51 -14.43 -2.45 12.74
CA SER A 51 -14.73 -1.32 13.63
C SER A 51 -13.50 -0.54 14.13
N THR A 52 -12.29 -1.04 13.93
CA THR A 52 -11.07 -0.41 14.47
C THR A 52 -10.44 0.59 13.51
N CYS A 53 -10.89 0.64 12.25
CA CYS A 53 -10.43 1.58 11.22
C CYS A 53 -8.89 1.65 11.07
N VAL A 54 -8.18 0.54 11.33
CA VAL A 54 -6.70 0.48 11.28
C VAL A 54 -6.14 0.28 9.88
N VAL A 55 -7.02 0.12 8.88
CA VAL A 55 -6.67 -0.04 7.47
C VAL A 55 -7.12 1.21 6.73
N ILE A 56 -6.21 1.85 6.00
CA ILE A 56 -6.45 3.08 5.26
C ILE A 56 -6.47 2.78 3.76
N LEU A 57 -7.44 3.33 3.04
CA LEU A 57 -7.47 3.31 1.58
C LEU A 57 -6.54 4.40 1.02
N LEU A 58 -5.53 4.01 0.26
CA LEU A 58 -4.59 4.94 -0.38
C LEU A 58 -5.06 5.41 -1.75
N GLY A 59 -5.85 4.61 -2.45
CA GLY A 59 -6.36 4.95 -3.76
C GLY A 59 -6.86 3.74 -4.54
N TYR A 60 -7.25 3.98 -5.79
CA TYR A 60 -7.78 2.98 -6.69
C TYR A 60 -6.88 2.84 -7.92
N LEU A 61 -6.48 1.62 -8.24
CA LEU A 61 -5.80 1.32 -9.50
C LEU A 61 -6.84 1.12 -10.61
N PRO A 62 -6.59 1.66 -11.80
CA PRO A 62 -7.50 1.49 -12.92
C PRO A 62 -7.48 0.05 -13.43
N VAL A 63 -8.65 -0.50 -13.75
CA VAL A 63 -8.76 -1.73 -14.54
C VAL A 63 -8.74 -1.35 -16.02
N THR A 64 -7.57 -1.42 -16.63
CA THR A 64 -7.41 -1.11 -18.05
C THR A 64 -7.74 -2.33 -18.91
N LYS A 65 -8.75 -2.22 -19.78
CA LYS A 65 -9.13 -3.30 -20.71
C LYS A 65 -8.07 -3.54 -21.80
N LEU A 66 -7.28 -2.51 -22.14
CA LEU A 66 -6.14 -2.57 -23.08
C LEU A 66 -6.50 -3.27 -24.40
N GLU A 67 -7.67 -2.93 -24.95
CA GLU A 67 -8.26 -3.58 -26.12
C GLU A 67 -7.43 -3.34 -27.39
N CYS A 68 -6.70 -2.24 -27.45
CA CYS A 68 -5.75 -1.91 -28.51
C CYS A 68 -4.52 -2.84 -28.59
N LEU A 69 -4.31 -3.70 -27.58
CA LEU A 69 -3.18 -4.63 -27.55
C LEU A 69 -3.65 -6.07 -27.84
N SER A 70 -2.75 -6.83 -28.47
CA SER A 70 -2.94 -8.28 -28.63
C SER A 70 -3.06 -8.97 -27.26
N SER A 71 -3.77 -10.11 -27.22
CA SER A 71 -3.97 -10.89 -26.00
C SER A 71 -2.67 -11.23 -25.28
N LYS A 72 -1.61 -11.55 -26.05
CA LYS A 72 -0.26 -11.84 -25.54
C LYS A 72 0.42 -10.62 -24.90
N ALA A 73 0.28 -9.44 -25.52
CA ALA A 73 0.88 -8.20 -25.01
C ALA A 73 0.10 -7.60 -23.81
N ARG A 74 -1.20 -7.89 -23.71
CA ARG A 74 -2.11 -7.31 -22.72
C ARG A 74 -1.71 -7.57 -21.28
N LYS A 75 -1.35 -8.82 -20.94
CA LYS A 75 -0.94 -9.18 -19.57
C LYS A 75 0.32 -8.42 -19.14
N GLY A 76 1.32 -8.34 -20.01
CA GLY A 76 2.57 -7.62 -19.72
C GLY A 76 2.37 -6.12 -19.58
N ALA A 77 1.51 -5.53 -20.41
CA ALA A 77 1.16 -4.11 -20.30
C ALA A 77 0.39 -3.78 -19.01
N ALA A 78 -0.61 -4.60 -18.66
CA ALA A 78 -1.34 -4.46 -17.40
C ALA A 78 -0.40 -4.56 -16.18
N TYR A 79 0.54 -5.52 -16.20
CA TYR A 79 1.56 -5.66 -15.16
C TYR A 79 2.43 -4.40 -15.04
N ARG A 80 2.94 -3.85 -16.15
CA ARG A 80 3.73 -2.61 -16.12
C ARG A 80 2.95 -1.42 -15.57
N ILE A 81 1.68 -1.29 -15.95
CA ILE A 81 0.80 -0.25 -15.44
C ILE A 81 0.64 -0.40 -13.93
N PHE A 82 0.31 -1.60 -13.44
CA PHE A 82 0.21 -1.90 -12.01
C PHE A 82 1.47 -1.48 -11.25
N HIS A 83 2.66 -1.92 -11.71
CA HIS A 83 3.92 -1.57 -11.06
C HIS A 83 4.24 -0.09 -11.10
N ARG A 84 3.86 0.61 -12.18
CA ARG A 84 4.04 2.07 -12.29
C ARG A 84 3.21 2.78 -11.23
N TYR A 85 1.94 2.42 -11.07
CA TYR A 85 1.08 3.01 -10.04
C TYR A 85 1.57 2.69 -8.63
N MET A 86 1.89 1.42 -8.33
CA MET A 86 2.43 1.03 -7.03
C MET A 86 3.73 1.77 -6.71
N SER A 87 4.59 1.97 -7.70
CA SER A 87 5.82 2.75 -7.53
C SER A 87 5.54 4.21 -7.15
N GLU A 88 4.50 4.85 -7.71
CA GLU A 88 4.13 6.22 -7.34
C GLU A 88 3.52 6.28 -5.93
N ILE A 89 2.66 5.31 -5.57
CA ILE A 89 2.07 5.20 -4.22
C ILE A 89 3.16 5.03 -3.14
N ILE A 90 4.17 4.21 -3.41
CA ILE A 90 5.25 3.89 -2.46
C ILE A 90 6.32 5.00 -2.41
N LYS A 91 6.42 5.85 -3.44
CA LYS A 91 7.47 6.87 -3.57
C LYS A 91 7.67 7.75 -2.32
N PRO A 92 6.62 8.23 -1.61
CA PRO A 92 6.80 8.99 -0.38
C PRO A 92 7.48 8.18 0.74
N LEU A 93 7.22 6.86 0.81
CA LEU A 93 7.79 5.97 1.81
C LEU A 93 9.29 5.73 1.58
N ILE A 94 9.79 5.85 0.35
CA ILE A 94 11.22 5.64 0.05
C ILE A 94 12.11 6.56 0.86
N LYS A 95 11.71 7.84 1.03
CA LYS A 95 12.46 8.79 1.84
C LYS A 95 12.47 8.35 3.31
N ALA A 96 11.28 8.10 3.86
CA ALA A 96 11.12 7.67 5.25
C ALA A 96 11.84 6.34 5.55
N GLY A 97 11.84 5.38 4.62
CA GLY A 97 12.55 4.12 4.78
C GLY A 97 14.08 4.29 4.84
N LYS A 98 14.63 5.31 4.17
CA LYS A 98 16.08 5.60 4.18
C LYS A 98 16.50 6.47 5.36
N SER A 99 15.82 7.59 5.57
CA SER A 99 16.21 8.58 6.58
C SER A 99 15.56 8.37 7.94
N GLY A 100 14.51 7.55 8.00
CA GLY A 100 13.57 7.56 9.12
C GLY A 100 12.60 8.74 9.05
N ALA A 101 11.61 8.72 9.93
CA ALA A 101 10.68 9.81 10.20
C ALA A 101 10.40 9.88 11.71
N TRP A 102 10.25 11.08 12.26
CA TRP A 102 9.83 11.25 13.66
C TRP A 102 8.31 11.17 13.74
N LEU A 103 7.78 10.23 14.53
CA LEU A 103 6.35 10.07 14.74
C LEU A 103 6.02 9.97 16.22
N THR A 104 4.90 10.59 16.61
CA THR A 104 4.27 10.36 17.91
C THR A 104 3.53 9.02 17.87
N CYS A 105 3.90 8.11 18.75
CA CYS A 105 3.29 6.80 18.87
C CYS A 105 2.02 6.86 19.74
N ALA A 106 1.25 5.76 19.75
CA ALA A 106 -0.01 5.66 20.49
C ALA A 106 0.14 5.78 22.02
N ASP A 107 1.34 5.53 22.53
CA ASP A 107 1.70 5.70 23.95
C ASP A 107 2.19 7.12 24.29
N GLY A 108 2.13 8.06 23.32
CA GLY A 108 2.50 9.47 23.50
C GLY A 108 4.00 9.76 23.30
N PHE A 109 4.85 8.74 23.16
CA PHE A 109 6.27 8.96 22.94
C PHE A 109 6.59 9.23 21.47
N ILE A 110 7.54 10.13 21.23
CA ILE A 110 8.08 10.41 19.88
C ILE A 110 9.21 9.42 19.61
N ARG A 111 9.10 8.69 18.50
CA ARG A 111 10.12 7.73 18.07
C ARG A 111 10.62 8.02 16.67
N HIS A 112 11.89 7.72 16.43
CA HIS A 112 12.46 7.72 15.09
C HIS A 112 12.12 6.41 14.38
N VAL A 113 11.12 6.46 13.50
CA VAL A 113 10.56 5.28 12.85
C VAL A 113 11.16 5.04 11.46
N TYR A 114 11.27 3.78 11.09
CA TYR A 114 11.68 3.34 9.76
C TYR A 114 10.61 2.40 9.18
N PRO A 115 9.85 2.86 8.17
CA PRO A 115 8.92 2.00 7.47
C PRO A 115 9.68 0.96 6.62
N LEU A 116 9.28 -0.30 6.70
CA LEU A 116 9.82 -1.41 5.89
C LEU A 116 8.68 -2.10 5.14
N TRP A 117 8.85 -2.37 3.85
CA TRP A 117 7.85 -3.02 2.97
C TRP A 117 8.51 -3.99 2.00
#